data_AF-A0A975G394-F1
#
_entry.id   AF-A0A975G394-F1
#
_cell.length_a   1.000
_cell.length_b   1.000
_cell.length_c   1.000
_cell.angle_alpha   90.00
_cell.angle_beta   90.00
_cell.angle_gamma   90.00
#
_symmetry.space_group_name_H-M   'P 1'
#
loop_
_entity.id
_entity.type
_entity.pdbx_description
1 polymer ?
#
loop_
_entity_poly.entity_id
_entity_poly.type
_entity_poly.pdbx_seq_one_letter_code
_entity_poly.pdbx_strand_id
1 'polypeptide(L)'
;MSSDPVTLKSFFCDDDGRPVFDCCDPKAMGEALDEAAHLLPHALLDEARTGYARTVEQLFQVRLEDILISGWSSVSALKECIRQSRKRPDETLPFYLADHTLTSTHHPSLDVMLGPTEIARLPFEIDLSLELKAVQLGIRDGRIDSLESGRCKGSAAFAVGDKTLLKHDTPEFALPGRLDFHDHPEARDAPTPRNGR
;
A
#
# COMPACT_ATOMS: atom_id res chain seq x y z
N MET A 1 -21.03 -10.03 -7.22
CA MET A 1 -20.94 -9.64 -5.79
C MET A 1 -19.74 -8.72 -5.72
N SER A 2 -19.96 -7.44 -5.42
CA SER A 2 -18.86 -6.46 -5.31
C SER A 2 -18.03 -6.88 -4.11
N SER A 3 -16.84 -7.44 -4.34
CA SER A 3 -15.87 -7.62 -3.27
C SER A 3 -15.31 -6.23 -3.03
N ASP A 4 -15.49 -5.68 -1.83
CA ASP A 4 -14.83 -4.42 -1.49
C ASP A 4 -13.32 -4.58 -1.71
N PRO A 5 -12.65 -3.55 -2.27
CA PRO A 5 -11.23 -3.62 -2.56
C PRO A 5 -10.45 -3.83 -1.26
N VAL A 6 -9.53 -4.80 -1.26
CA VAL A 6 -8.63 -5.03 -0.12
C VAL A 6 -7.67 -3.84 -0.03
N THR A 7 -7.82 -3.04 1.02
CA THR A 7 -6.99 -1.85 1.30
C THR A 7 -5.96 -2.13 2.38
N LEU A 8 -4.93 -1.29 2.49
CA LEU A 8 -4.03 -1.35 3.64
C LEU A 8 -4.79 -1.22 4.95
N LYS A 9 -5.83 -0.39 5.04
CA LYS A 9 -6.65 -0.29 6.25
C LYS A 9 -7.21 -1.64 6.72
N SER A 10 -7.84 -2.40 5.82
CA SER A 10 -8.35 -3.75 6.13
C SER A 10 -7.24 -4.73 6.50
N PHE A 11 -6.02 -4.52 6.00
CA PHE A 11 -4.85 -5.35 6.28
C PHE A 11 -4.21 -5.04 7.65
N PHE A 12 -4.25 -3.79 8.12
CA PHE A 12 -3.54 -3.34 9.33
C PHE A 12 -4.41 -3.30 10.59
N CYS A 13 -5.72 -3.14 10.48
CA CYS A 13 -6.58 -2.77 11.60
C CYS A 13 -7.66 -3.80 11.94
N ASP A 14 -7.53 -5.05 11.47
CA ASP A 14 -8.50 -6.13 11.71
C ASP A 14 -9.96 -5.72 11.41
N ASP A 15 -10.18 -4.92 10.37
CA ASP A 15 -11.48 -4.52 9.77
C ASP A 15 -12.67 -4.32 10.74
N ASP A 16 -12.41 -3.91 11.99
CA ASP A 16 -13.44 -3.79 13.03
C ASP A 16 -14.11 -2.41 13.02
N GLY A 17 -13.83 -1.63 11.97
CA GLY A 17 -14.34 -0.30 11.73
C GLY A 17 -13.64 0.80 12.52
N ARG A 18 -12.62 0.48 13.34
CA ARG A 18 -11.86 1.52 14.05
C ARG A 18 -11.03 2.38 13.09
N PRO A 19 -10.94 3.69 13.35
CA PRO A 19 -9.96 4.54 12.68
C PRO A 19 -8.54 4.03 12.91
N VAL A 20 -7.68 4.09 11.88
CA VAL A 20 -6.26 3.72 11.95
C VAL A 20 -5.55 4.53 13.05
N PHE A 21 -5.99 5.78 13.24
CA PHE A 21 -5.51 6.63 14.32
C PHE A 21 -5.68 5.99 15.71
N ASP A 22 -6.79 5.29 15.94
CA ASP A 22 -7.08 4.63 17.23
C ASP A 22 -6.28 3.34 17.42
N CYS A 23 -5.67 2.82 16.34
CA CYS A 23 -4.74 1.70 16.40
C CYS A 23 -3.30 2.15 16.71
N CYS A 24 -2.98 3.44 16.57
CA CYS A 24 -1.64 3.96 16.82
C CYS A 24 -1.31 4.02 18.32
N ASP A 25 -0.03 3.84 18.66
CA ASP A 25 0.47 4.03 20.02
C ASP A 25 0.24 5.50 20.45
N PRO A 26 -0.63 5.74 21.45
CA PRO A 26 -1.00 7.09 21.86
C PRO A 26 0.16 7.85 22.53
N LYS A 27 1.14 7.15 23.10
CA LYS A 27 2.33 7.76 23.69
C LYS A 27 3.30 8.18 22.59
N ALA A 28 3.61 7.29 21.64
CA ALA A 28 4.44 7.64 20.49
C ALA A 28 3.83 8.80 19.69
N MET A 29 2.50 8.80 19.57
CA MET A 29 1.72 9.89 18.98
C MET A 29 1.88 11.21 19.75
N GLY A 30 1.69 11.17 21.08
CA GLY A 30 1.83 12.35 21.93
C GLY A 30 3.22 12.95 21.85
N GLU A 31 4.27 12.12 21.92
CA GLU A 31 5.65 12.57 21.80
C GLU A 31 5.96 13.17 20.41
N ALA A 32 5.46 12.57 19.33
CA ALA A 32 5.62 13.11 17.98
C ALA A 32 4.92 14.46 17.81
N LEU A 33 3.72 14.58 18.38
CA LEU A 33 2.97 15.84 18.40
C LEU A 33 3.66 16.88 19.27
N ASP A 34 4.21 16.52 20.43
CA ASP A 34 4.93 17.45 21.31
C ASP A 34 6.22 17.96 20.66
N GLU A 35 6.96 17.08 19.99
CA GLU A 35 8.18 17.44 19.24
C GLU A 35 7.85 18.38 18.08
N ALA A 36 6.74 18.13 17.37
CA ALA A 36 6.21 19.03 16.35
C ALA A 36 5.56 20.29 16.94
N ALA A 37 5.02 20.23 18.16
CA ALA A 37 4.37 21.33 18.86
C ALA A 37 5.34 22.43 19.23
N HIS A 38 6.64 22.15 19.34
CA HIS A 38 7.66 23.19 19.45
C HIS A 38 7.66 24.16 18.24
N LEU A 39 7.14 23.70 17.10
CA LEU A 39 6.97 24.49 15.89
C LEU A 39 5.56 25.11 15.77
N LEU A 40 4.58 24.61 16.55
CA LEU A 40 3.17 25.00 16.43
C LEU A 40 2.71 25.86 17.61
N PRO A 41 1.92 26.92 17.37
CA PRO A 41 1.16 27.58 18.43
C PRO A 41 0.26 26.56 19.17
N HIS A 42 0.26 26.58 20.51
CA HIS A 42 -0.58 25.69 21.33
C HIS A 42 -2.07 25.68 20.94
N ALA A 43 -2.57 26.80 20.43
CA ALA A 43 -3.95 26.94 19.98
C ALA A 43 -4.29 26.08 18.74
N LEU A 44 -3.29 25.56 18.01
CA LEU A 44 -3.46 24.78 16.78
C LEU A 44 -3.29 23.26 16.98
N LEU A 45 -3.10 22.80 18.22
CA LEU A 45 -2.82 21.38 18.50
C LEU A 45 -4.02 20.47 18.19
N ASP A 46 -5.24 20.93 18.47
CA ASP A 46 -6.46 20.18 18.17
C ASP A 46 -6.74 20.10 16.66
N GLU A 47 -6.49 21.18 15.90
CA GLU A 47 -6.55 21.13 14.44
C GLU A 47 -5.47 20.24 13.85
N ALA A 48 -4.24 20.31 14.38
CA ALA A 48 -3.13 19.44 13.96
C ALA A 48 -3.48 17.96 14.18
N ARG A 49 -4.05 17.60 15.33
CA ARG A 49 -4.51 16.24 15.65
C ARG A 49 -5.62 15.78 14.70
N THR A 50 -6.56 16.66 14.37
CA THR A 50 -7.68 16.33 13.45
C THR A 50 -7.19 16.17 12.01
N GLY A 51 -6.32 17.07 11.55
CA GLY A 51 -5.67 16.98 10.25
C GLY A 51 -4.84 15.71 10.11
N TYR A 52 -4.10 15.38 11.16
CA TYR A 52 -3.34 14.15 11.28
C TYR A 52 -4.21 12.90 11.12
N ALA A 53 -5.29 12.76 11.91
CA ALA A 53 -6.16 11.59 11.83
C ALA A 53 -6.72 11.39 10.42
N ARG A 54 -7.09 12.48 9.74
CA ARG A 54 -7.56 12.44 8.35
C ARG A 54 -6.47 12.01 7.36
N THR A 55 -5.26 12.53 7.50
CA THR A 55 -4.14 12.18 6.61
C THR A 55 -3.78 10.71 6.78
N VAL A 56 -3.65 10.22 8.01
CA VAL A 56 -3.41 8.79 8.27
C VAL A 56 -4.49 7.93 7.64
N GLU A 57 -5.77 8.27 7.77
CA GLU A 57 -6.85 7.54 7.10
C GLU A 57 -6.68 7.48 5.57
N GLN A 58 -6.26 8.58 4.94
CA GLN A 58 -6.03 8.65 3.49
C GLN A 58 -4.85 7.80 3.03
N LEU A 59 -3.78 7.72 3.84
CA LEU A 59 -2.59 6.94 3.50
C LEU A 59 -2.85 5.43 3.48
N PHE A 60 -3.82 4.97 4.26
CA PHE A 60 -4.19 3.56 4.34
C PHE A 60 -5.27 3.17 3.31
N GLN A 61 -5.68 4.10 2.43
CA GLN A 61 -6.55 3.83 1.27
C GLN A 61 -5.78 3.25 0.07
N VAL A 62 -4.45 3.09 0.16
CA VAL A 62 -3.68 2.40 -0.88
C VAL A 62 -4.23 0.98 -1.04
N ARG A 63 -4.51 0.61 -2.28
CA ARG A 63 -5.06 -0.71 -2.58
C ARG A 63 -3.93 -1.71 -2.65
N LEU A 64 -4.12 -2.87 -2.04
CA LEU A 64 -3.08 -3.90 -1.99
C LEU A 64 -2.67 -4.35 -3.41
N GLU A 65 -3.63 -4.35 -4.34
CA GLU A 65 -3.44 -4.63 -5.76
C GLU A 65 -2.38 -3.75 -6.44
N ASP A 66 -2.32 -2.46 -6.15
CA ASP A 66 -1.30 -1.54 -6.68
C ASP A 66 0.13 -2.00 -6.30
N ILE A 67 0.29 -2.40 -5.04
CA ILE A 67 1.57 -2.87 -4.49
C ILE A 67 1.94 -4.24 -5.06
N LEU A 68 0.96 -5.14 -5.18
CA LEU A 68 1.17 -6.45 -5.79
C LEU A 68 1.62 -6.29 -7.25
N ILE A 69 0.89 -5.53 -8.07
CA ILE A 69 1.19 -5.36 -9.50
C ILE A 69 2.58 -4.73 -9.71
N SER A 70 2.90 -3.67 -8.97
CA SER A 70 4.21 -3.00 -9.08
C SER A 70 5.37 -3.91 -8.67
N GLY A 71 5.16 -4.74 -7.65
CA GLY A 71 6.12 -5.72 -7.14
C GLY A 71 6.67 -6.70 -8.18
N TRP A 72 5.83 -7.12 -9.12
CA TRP A 72 6.21 -8.11 -10.13
C TRP A 72 6.88 -7.51 -11.38
N SER A 73 6.91 -6.18 -11.50
CA SER A 73 7.41 -5.48 -12.69
C SER A 73 8.90 -5.74 -12.99
N SER A 74 9.66 -6.29 -12.04
CA SER A 74 11.07 -6.65 -12.19
C SER A 74 11.29 -8.05 -12.77
N VAL A 75 10.28 -8.93 -12.79
CA VAL A 75 10.42 -10.34 -13.18
C VAL A 75 10.44 -10.48 -14.70
N SER A 76 11.60 -10.83 -15.27
CA SER A 76 11.80 -10.94 -16.72
C SER A 76 10.92 -12.00 -17.39
N ALA A 77 10.72 -13.16 -16.73
CA ALA A 77 9.85 -14.22 -17.23
C ALA A 77 8.37 -13.79 -17.28
N LEU A 78 7.94 -12.95 -16.33
CA LEU A 78 6.60 -12.37 -16.34
C LEU A 78 6.42 -11.40 -17.51
N LYS A 79 7.43 -10.55 -17.79
CA LYS A 79 7.42 -9.65 -18.96
C LYS A 79 7.25 -10.41 -20.27
N GLU A 80 7.91 -11.55 -20.40
CA GLU A 80 7.77 -12.39 -21.59
C GLU A 80 6.37 -13.03 -21.67
N CYS A 81 5.82 -13.52 -20.57
CA CYS A 81 4.46 -14.06 -20.55
C CYS A 81 3.41 -12.99 -20.92
N ILE A 82 3.56 -11.76 -20.38
CA ILE A 82 2.79 -10.57 -20.76
C ILE A 82 2.89 -10.29 -22.27
N ARG A 83 4.08 -10.38 -22.85
CA ARG A 83 4.26 -10.16 -24.30
C ARG A 83 3.56 -11.25 -25.12
N GLN A 84 3.56 -12.49 -24.65
CA GLN A 84 2.92 -13.61 -25.34
C GLN A 84 1.40 -13.55 -25.25
N SER A 85 0.82 -13.14 -24.12
CA SER A 85 -0.64 -13.02 -23.98
C SER A 85 -1.24 -11.99 -24.94
N ARG A 86 -0.50 -10.94 -25.32
CA ARG A 86 -0.92 -9.99 -26.37
C ARG A 86 -1.15 -10.64 -27.74
N LYS A 87 -0.53 -11.80 -28.01
CA LYS A 87 -0.75 -12.56 -29.25
C LYS A 87 -2.00 -13.44 -29.18
N ARG A 88 -2.58 -13.60 -27.99
CA ARG A 88 -3.77 -14.43 -27.71
C ARG A 88 -4.68 -13.68 -26.72
N PRO A 89 -5.26 -12.54 -27.13
CA PRO A 89 -5.95 -11.63 -26.22
C PRO A 89 -7.15 -12.27 -25.52
N ASP A 90 -7.78 -13.28 -26.13
CA ASP A 90 -8.92 -13.99 -25.57
C ASP A 90 -8.53 -15.14 -24.62
N GLU A 91 -7.23 -15.46 -24.51
CA GLU A 91 -6.71 -16.52 -23.65
C GLU A 91 -6.09 -15.96 -22.35
N THR A 92 -6.32 -16.65 -21.24
CA THR A 92 -5.65 -16.37 -19.97
C THR A 92 -4.46 -17.30 -19.84
N LEU A 93 -3.25 -16.73 -19.80
CA LEU A 93 -2.03 -17.49 -19.60
C LEU A 93 -1.70 -17.57 -18.11
N PRO A 94 -1.62 -18.77 -17.52
CA PRO A 94 -1.18 -18.92 -16.14
C PRO A 94 0.34 -18.69 -16.04
N PHE A 95 0.77 -17.96 -15.02
CA PHE A 95 2.18 -17.76 -14.68
C PHE A 95 2.42 -18.05 -13.21
N TYR A 96 3.23 -19.07 -12.93
CA TYR A 96 3.59 -19.46 -11.57
C TYR A 96 4.81 -18.67 -11.10
N LEU A 97 4.64 -18.01 -9.96
CA LEU A 97 5.72 -17.36 -9.23
C LEU A 97 6.24 -18.31 -8.16
N ALA A 98 7.57 -18.38 -8.03
CA ALA A 98 8.17 -18.95 -6.83
C ALA A 98 7.79 -18.12 -5.61
N ASP A 99 7.97 -18.68 -4.42
CA ASP A 99 7.76 -17.94 -3.16
C ASP A 99 8.50 -16.59 -3.24
N HIS A 100 7.77 -15.53 -2.90
CA HIS A 100 8.24 -14.17 -3.12
C HIS A 100 7.89 -13.26 -1.97
N THR A 101 8.83 -12.38 -1.66
CA THR A 101 8.61 -11.30 -0.69
C THR A 101 8.50 -10.00 -1.45
N LEU A 102 7.34 -9.36 -1.34
CA LEU A 102 7.10 -8.02 -1.81
C LEU A 102 7.37 -7.04 -0.69
N THR A 103 8.10 -5.97 -0.98
CA THR A 103 8.31 -4.87 -0.03
C THR A 103 7.92 -3.56 -0.69
N SER A 104 7.32 -2.66 0.08
CA SER A 104 6.95 -1.32 -0.36
C SER A 104 7.16 -0.34 0.79
N THR A 105 7.85 0.77 0.52
CA THR A 105 8.05 1.86 1.48
C THR A 105 7.45 3.14 0.90
N HIS A 106 6.60 3.81 1.69
CA HIS A 106 5.96 5.06 1.32
C HIS A 106 6.38 6.17 2.29
N HIS A 107 6.60 7.38 1.77
CA HIS A 107 7.07 8.54 2.56
C HIS A 107 6.10 9.73 2.47
N PRO A 108 4.90 9.63 3.05
CA PRO A 108 3.97 10.75 3.06
C PRO A 108 4.40 11.85 4.04
N SER A 109 3.86 13.05 3.89
CA SER A 109 4.08 14.15 4.84
C SER A 109 2.79 14.93 5.11
N LEU A 110 2.65 15.43 6.34
CA LEU A 110 1.62 16.41 6.69
C LEU A 110 2.26 17.79 6.80
N ASP A 111 1.84 18.69 5.92
CA ASP A 111 2.27 20.09 5.93
C ASP A 111 1.24 20.89 6.76
N VAL A 112 1.71 21.53 7.83
CA VAL A 112 0.89 22.36 8.72
C VAL A 112 1.01 23.81 8.29
N MET A 113 -0.09 24.37 7.80
CA MET A 113 -0.15 25.72 7.23
C MET A 113 -0.90 26.68 8.16
N LEU A 114 -0.39 27.90 8.33
CA LEU A 114 -1.15 29.03 8.87
C LEU A 114 -1.35 30.07 7.76
N GLY A 115 -2.54 30.05 7.17
CA GLY A 115 -2.80 30.79 5.94
C GLY A 115 -1.88 30.28 4.81
N PRO A 116 -1.12 31.16 4.13
CA PRO A 116 -0.20 30.75 3.07
C PRO A 116 1.18 30.28 3.58
N THR A 117 1.43 30.32 4.89
CA THR A 117 2.76 30.04 5.45
C THR A 117 2.81 28.61 5.99
N GLU A 118 3.77 27.83 5.53
CA GLU A 118 4.11 26.52 6.13
C GLU A 118 4.81 26.75 7.47
N ILE A 119 4.23 26.24 8.55
CA ILE A 119 4.76 26.36 9.90
C ILE A 119 5.53 25.10 10.31
N ALA A 120 5.06 23.92 9.88
CA ALA A 120 5.71 22.67 10.19
C ALA A 120 5.44 21.64 9.09
N ARG A 121 6.34 20.66 8.96
CA ARG A 121 6.17 19.48 8.12
C ARG A 121 6.49 18.23 8.92
N LEU A 122 5.56 17.31 8.96
CA LEU A 122 5.68 16.03 9.65
C LEU A 122 5.91 14.92 8.62
N PRO A 123 7.14 14.40 8.48
CA PRO A 123 7.42 13.29 7.60
C PRO A 123 7.01 11.96 8.24
N PHE A 124 6.43 11.09 7.43
CA PHE A 124 6.02 9.74 7.82
C PHE A 124 6.73 8.70 6.97
N GLU A 125 6.81 7.50 7.52
CA GLU A 125 7.29 6.31 6.82
C GLU A 125 6.30 5.18 7.03
N ILE A 126 5.91 4.52 5.93
CA ILE A 126 5.07 3.33 5.94
C ILE A 126 5.86 2.22 5.24
N ASP A 127 6.22 1.19 5.99
CA ASP A 127 6.82 -0.02 5.45
C ASP A 127 5.79 -1.14 5.39
N LEU A 128 5.76 -1.84 4.26
CA LEU A 128 4.96 -3.03 4.04
C LEU A 128 5.85 -4.15 3.50
N SER A 129 5.66 -5.36 4.04
CA SER A 129 6.24 -6.60 3.55
C SER A 129 5.16 -7.67 3.43
N LEU A 130 5.10 -8.35 2.29
CA LEU A 130 4.18 -9.45 2.02
C LEU A 130 4.98 -10.67 1.55
N GLU A 131 4.93 -11.74 2.33
CA GLU A 131 5.43 -13.05 1.96
C GLU A 131 4.31 -13.86 1.30
N LEU A 132 4.46 -14.12 0.02
CA LEU A 132 3.47 -14.84 -0.79
C LEU A 132 4.01 -16.21 -1.18
N LYS A 133 3.23 -17.26 -0.90
CA LYS A 133 3.55 -18.65 -1.23
C LYS A 133 2.58 -19.22 -2.24
N ALA A 134 3.11 -20.04 -3.15
CA ALA A 134 2.34 -20.71 -4.20
C ALA A 134 1.45 -19.72 -4.98
N VAL A 135 2.07 -18.73 -5.61
CA VAL A 135 1.37 -17.68 -6.37
C VAL A 135 1.24 -18.09 -7.84
N GLN A 136 0.03 -17.99 -8.36
CA GLN A 136 -0.31 -18.13 -9.78
C GLN A 136 -0.97 -16.83 -10.25
N LEU A 137 -0.39 -16.19 -11.25
CA LEU A 137 -0.97 -15.05 -11.94
C LEU A 137 -1.76 -15.52 -13.15
N GLY A 138 -2.95 -14.95 -13.36
CA GLY A 138 -3.61 -14.92 -14.65
C GLY A 138 -3.09 -13.73 -15.45
N ILE A 139 -2.74 -13.98 -16.72
CA ILE A 139 -2.29 -12.93 -17.63
C ILE A 139 -3.13 -12.99 -18.89
N ARG A 140 -3.88 -11.92 -19.18
CA ARG A 140 -4.73 -11.78 -20.37
C ARG A 140 -4.45 -10.46 -21.05
N ASP A 141 -4.38 -10.49 -22.39
CA ASP A 141 -4.20 -9.29 -23.22
C ASP A 141 -3.07 -8.34 -22.75
N GLY A 142 -1.94 -8.93 -22.35
CA GLY A 142 -0.76 -8.19 -21.91
C GLY A 142 -0.85 -7.58 -20.50
N ARG A 143 -1.75 -8.07 -19.65
CA ARG A 143 -2.03 -7.52 -18.33
C ARG A 143 -2.20 -8.65 -17.32
N ILE A 144 -1.82 -8.41 -16.07
CA ILE A 144 -2.15 -9.32 -14.97
C ILE A 144 -3.63 -9.11 -14.68
N ASP A 145 -4.44 -10.15 -14.86
CA ASP A 145 -5.89 -10.06 -14.74
C ASP A 145 -6.41 -10.76 -13.48
N SER A 146 -5.66 -11.74 -12.97
CA SER A 146 -5.93 -12.37 -11.68
C SER A 146 -4.67 -12.76 -10.91
N LEU A 147 -4.83 -12.93 -9.59
CA LEU A 147 -3.85 -13.54 -8.70
C LEU A 147 -4.55 -14.59 -7.84
N GLU A 148 -4.06 -15.83 -7.91
CA GLU A 148 -4.40 -16.91 -7.00
C GLU A 148 -3.15 -17.18 -6.16
N SER A 149 -3.21 -17.05 -4.84
CA SER A 149 -2.12 -17.49 -3.97
C SER A 149 -2.60 -18.55 -3.00
N GLY A 150 -1.70 -19.45 -2.63
CA GLY A 150 -1.98 -20.44 -1.60
C GLY A 150 -2.03 -19.81 -0.21
N ARG A 151 -1.04 -18.98 0.12
CA ARG A 151 -0.90 -18.35 1.45
C ARG A 151 -0.18 -17.01 1.38
N CYS A 152 -0.58 -16.11 2.26
CA CYS A 152 0.05 -14.81 2.49
C CYS A 152 0.36 -14.65 3.97
N LYS A 153 1.50 -14.04 4.26
CA LYS A 153 1.81 -13.45 5.55
C LYS A 153 2.29 -12.03 5.27
N GLY A 154 1.88 -11.04 6.05
CA GLY A 154 2.51 -9.75 5.93
C GLY A 154 2.85 -9.10 7.25
N SER A 155 3.71 -8.11 7.12
CA SER A 155 4.27 -7.32 8.19
C SER A 155 4.25 -5.88 7.74
N ALA A 156 3.90 -4.98 8.64
CA ALA A 156 3.83 -3.58 8.29
C ALA A 156 4.13 -2.67 9.48
N ALA A 157 4.74 -1.53 9.19
CA ALA A 157 5.12 -0.54 10.17
C ALA A 157 4.74 0.86 9.68
N PHE A 158 4.26 1.70 10.60
CA PHE A 158 4.00 3.10 10.38
C PHE A 158 4.76 3.92 11.41
N ALA A 159 5.50 4.92 10.96
CA ALA A 159 6.39 5.74 11.79
C ALA A 159 6.30 7.22 11.44
N VAL A 160 6.68 8.05 12.42
CA VAL A 160 6.90 9.49 12.28
C VAL A 160 8.26 9.82 12.86
N GLY A 161 9.15 10.38 12.05
CA GLY A 161 10.56 10.50 12.44
C GLY A 161 11.16 9.14 12.82
N ASP A 162 11.73 9.03 14.02
CA ASP A 162 12.29 7.79 14.58
C ASP A 162 11.29 6.99 15.45
N LYS A 163 10.05 7.48 15.59
CA LYS A 163 9.03 6.88 16.46
C LYS A 163 8.12 5.96 15.65
N THR A 164 8.10 4.69 16.02
CA THR A 164 7.10 3.74 15.51
C THR A 164 5.74 4.02 16.14
N LEU A 165 4.73 4.29 15.31
CA LEU A 165 3.36 4.55 15.72
C LEU A 165 2.50 3.29 15.70
N LEU A 166 2.70 2.43 14.71
CA LEU A 166 1.97 1.17 14.58
C LEU A 166 2.92 0.13 13.99
N LYS A 167 2.87 -1.08 14.54
CA LYS A 167 3.42 -2.29 13.93
C LYS A 167 2.34 -3.35 13.93
N HIS A 168 2.20 -4.03 12.81
CA HIS A 168 1.24 -5.10 12.66
C HIS A 168 1.86 -6.25 11.87
N ASP A 169 1.79 -7.44 12.45
CA ASP A 169 2.12 -8.69 11.77
C ASP A 169 0.85 -9.51 11.67
N THR A 170 0.53 -9.99 10.47
CA THR A 170 -0.60 -10.90 10.29
C THR A 170 -0.16 -12.34 10.58
N PRO A 171 -1.05 -13.21 11.09
CA PRO A 171 -0.85 -14.65 10.93
C PRO A 171 -0.78 -15.02 9.44
N GLU A 172 -0.34 -16.24 9.11
CA GLU A 172 -0.46 -16.74 7.75
C GLU A 172 -1.95 -16.95 7.43
N PHE A 173 -2.43 -16.35 6.35
CA PHE A 173 -3.81 -16.43 5.89
C PHE A 173 -3.89 -16.85 4.43
N ALA A 174 -4.96 -17.55 4.07
CA ALA A 174 -5.25 -17.83 2.66
C ALA A 174 -5.72 -16.53 2.01
N LEU A 175 -5.14 -16.14 0.88
CA LEU A 175 -5.79 -15.10 0.07
C LEU A 175 -7.14 -15.67 -0.41
N PRO A 176 -8.18 -14.82 -0.55
CA PRO A 176 -9.38 -15.23 -1.25
C PRO A 176 -8.93 -15.80 -2.60
N GLY A 177 -9.29 -17.04 -2.89
CA GLY A 177 -8.59 -17.92 -3.84
C GLY A 177 -8.40 -17.38 -5.26
N ARG A 178 -9.00 -16.23 -5.57
CA ARG A 178 -8.71 -15.41 -6.74
C ARG A 178 -9.01 -13.94 -6.45
N LEU A 179 -8.03 -13.06 -6.66
CA LEU A 179 -8.19 -11.61 -6.75
C LEU A 179 -8.24 -11.23 -8.23
N ASP A 180 -9.33 -10.62 -8.70
CA ASP A 180 -9.47 -10.12 -10.08
C ASP A 180 -9.14 -8.63 -10.15
N PHE A 181 -8.20 -8.24 -11.02
CA PHE A 181 -7.73 -6.85 -11.14
C PHE A 181 -8.48 -6.02 -12.21
N HIS A 182 -9.65 -6.49 -12.66
CA HIS A 182 -10.30 -6.03 -13.88
C HIS A 182 -10.77 -4.56 -13.83
N ASP A 183 -10.91 -3.97 -12.64
CA ASP A 183 -11.40 -2.59 -12.44
C ASP A 183 -10.28 -1.56 -12.15
N HIS A 184 -9.01 -1.92 -12.33
CA HIS A 184 -7.88 -1.06 -11.93
C HIS A 184 -7.37 -0.11 -13.03
N PRO A 185 -7.37 1.23 -12.85
CA PRO A 185 -6.94 2.18 -13.87
C PRO A 185 -5.42 2.16 -14.16
N GLU A 186 -4.53 1.95 -13.19
CA GLU A 186 -3.08 1.89 -13.46
C GLU A 186 -2.61 0.64 -14.22
N ALA A 187 -3.46 -0.38 -14.35
CA ALA A 187 -3.18 -1.49 -15.25
C ALA A 187 -3.20 -1.03 -16.73
N ARG A 188 -3.66 0.21 -17.03
CA ARG A 188 -3.91 0.72 -18.39
C ARG A 188 -2.69 1.29 -19.09
N ASP A 189 -1.68 1.79 -18.38
CA ASP A 189 -0.50 2.40 -19.02
C ASP A 189 0.71 2.44 -18.08
N ALA A 190 1.59 1.43 -18.15
CA ALA A 190 2.98 1.63 -17.75
C ALA A 190 3.68 2.42 -18.88
N PRO A 191 4.29 3.59 -18.62
CA PRO A 191 4.97 4.35 -19.66
C PRO A 191 6.11 3.52 -20.25
N THR A 192 6.08 3.35 -21.57
CA THR A 192 7.17 2.72 -22.31
C THR A 192 8.43 3.58 -22.09
N PRO A 193 9.58 3.01 -21.69
CA PRO A 193 10.80 3.80 -21.58
C PRO A 193 11.13 4.38 -22.95
N ARG A 194 11.08 5.71 -23.04
CA ARG A 194 11.42 6.47 -24.22
C ARG A 194 12.94 6.40 -24.35
N ASN A 195 13.44 5.44 -25.12
CA ASN A 195 14.85 5.37 -25.48
C ASN A 195 15.21 6.64 -26.26
N GLY A 196 15.91 7.56 -25.60
CA GLY A 196 16.56 8.71 -26.23
C GLY A 196 17.70 8.22 -27.11
N ARG A 197 17.64 8.61 -28.39
CA ARG A 197 18.81 8.77 -29.24
C ARG A 197 19.46 10.10 -28.95
#